data_AF-A0A818LIV4-F1
#
_entry.id   AF-A0A818LIV4-F1
#
_cell.length_a   1.000
_cell.length_b   1.000
_cell.length_c   1.000
_cell.angle_alpha   90.00
_cell.angle_beta   90.00
_cell.angle_gamma   90.00
#
_symmetry.space_group_name_H-M   'P 1'
#
loop_
_entity.id
_entity.type
_entity.pdbx_description
1 polymer ?
#
loop_
_entity_poly.entity_id
_entity_poly.type
_entity_poly.pdbx_seq_one_letter_code
_entity_poly.pdbx_strand_id
1 'polypeptide(L)'
;MLTGSQQQRPSASHRSSSVDVPRSTNRSLIPTNSRNNALERVAQNPIRFHEENGMMVPDGYTSRQIRPAARADVVTMARAMNRDFAPKAKAMFQSEIDAARDAIEQDLYISYRQPGKDFDCYRIGSTGKCFCGHTLSEHIKFTGKTNRLKCQSTNCVCEAFAYIPSRPDEVGEFWLAKRPGFDISTWRAKCKCGHAHDRHETKFKRCKECSCSNFISNFLCAACNTHWEQHETFFERGSEREQQKLPTGEFYMPFAELPDMQQVILTGSDAHMPSPYLDAAPRRSIQQGGDVRGRAAALQTQNRAAIGYEQHTNPSTRNDRGSNASNRSPVRGPLRGSHRATEE
;
A
#
# COMPACT_ATOMS: atom_id res chain seq x y z
N MET A 1 62.31 -22.52 -49.04
CA MET A 1 61.58 -23.53 -49.84
C MET A 1 60.44 -24.02 -48.96
N LEU A 2 59.23 -23.45 -49.12
CA LEU A 2 58.10 -24.01 -49.90
C LEU A 2 57.55 -25.27 -49.21
N THR A 3 56.31 -25.40 -48.69
CA THR A 3 54.96 -24.88 -49.01
C THR A 3 54.09 -25.08 -47.74
N GLY A 4 52.95 -24.45 -47.41
CA GLY A 4 51.96 -23.65 -48.15
C GLY A 4 50.71 -24.47 -48.47
N SER A 5 49.64 -24.40 -47.66
CA SER A 5 48.24 -24.67 -48.10
C SER A 5 47.19 -24.11 -47.11
N GLN A 6 46.44 -23.12 -47.58
CA GLN A 6 45.17 -22.60 -47.03
C GLN A 6 43.98 -23.46 -47.50
N GLN A 7 42.87 -23.41 -46.76
CA GLN A 7 41.48 -23.43 -47.28
C GLN A 7 40.58 -22.87 -46.16
N GLN A 8 40.18 -21.60 -46.24
CA GLN A 8 38.98 -21.02 -46.90
C GLN A 8 37.65 -21.25 -46.18
N ARG A 9 36.96 -20.12 -45.96
CA ARG A 9 35.63 -19.90 -45.37
C ARG A 9 34.51 -20.43 -46.27
N PRO A 10 33.28 -20.50 -45.73
CA PRO A 10 32.17 -19.87 -46.42
C PRO A 10 31.47 -18.81 -45.55
N SER A 11 30.86 -17.86 -46.26
CA SER A 11 30.11 -16.71 -45.77
C SER A 11 28.64 -16.89 -46.11
N ALA A 12 27.72 -16.67 -45.16
CA ALA A 12 26.31 -16.31 -45.34
C ALA A 12 25.80 -15.82 -43.97
N SER A 13 25.65 -14.52 -43.69
CA SER A 13 24.52 -13.61 -44.01
C SER A 13 23.18 -13.96 -43.33
N HIS A 14 22.65 -12.96 -42.59
CA HIS A 14 21.33 -12.83 -41.95
C HIS A 14 21.06 -13.78 -40.75
N ARG A 15 20.57 -13.37 -39.59
CA ARG A 15 19.63 -12.29 -39.23
C ARG A 15 19.84 -11.95 -37.74
N SER A 16 19.89 -10.67 -37.42
CA SER A 16 19.75 -10.17 -36.05
C SER A 16 18.41 -10.62 -35.48
N SER A 17 18.43 -11.43 -34.43
CA SER A 17 17.23 -11.74 -33.64
C SER A 17 17.37 -11.02 -32.32
N SER A 18 16.66 -9.90 -32.22
CA SER A 18 16.34 -9.21 -30.97
C SER A 18 15.77 -10.22 -29.98
N VAL A 19 16.48 -10.45 -28.88
CA VAL A 19 15.91 -11.17 -27.75
C VAL A 19 14.97 -10.19 -27.04
N ASP A 20 13.68 -10.33 -27.32
CA ASP A 20 12.61 -9.60 -26.66
C ASP A 20 12.64 -9.88 -25.16
N VAL A 21 12.86 -8.82 -24.38
CA VAL A 21 12.64 -8.78 -22.94
C VAL A 21 11.12 -8.82 -22.71
N PRO A 22 10.54 -9.82 -22.01
CA PRO A 22 9.11 -9.81 -21.75
C PRO A 22 8.80 -8.72 -20.74
N ARG A 23 8.15 -7.65 -21.26
CA ARG A 23 7.50 -6.59 -20.50
C ARG A 23 6.43 -7.23 -19.62
N SER A 24 6.68 -7.25 -18.31
CA SER A 24 5.71 -7.62 -17.28
C SER A 24 4.44 -6.79 -17.47
N THR A 25 3.42 -7.42 -18.04
CA THR A 25 2.06 -6.92 -17.99
C THR A 25 1.36 -7.75 -16.94
N ASN A 26 1.06 -7.14 -15.79
CA ASN A 26 0.08 -7.66 -14.85
C ASN A 26 -1.29 -7.69 -15.54
N ARG A 27 -1.51 -8.71 -16.37
CA ARG A 27 -2.80 -9.05 -16.92
C ARG A 27 -3.20 -10.35 -16.25
N SER A 28 -4.22 -10.30 -15.39
CA SER A 28 -4.81 -11.49 -14.77
C SER A 28 -5.01 -12.56 -15.85
N LEU A 29 -4.27 -13.66 -15.75
CA LEU A 29 -4.42 -14.82 -16.62
C LEU A 29 -5.69 -15.55 -16.20
N ILE A 30 -6.83 -15.06 -16.67
CA ILE A 30 -8.05 -15.87 -16.74
C ILE A 30 -7.85 -16.80 -17.95
N PRO A 31 -7.97 -18.13 -17.80
CA PRO A 31 -7.89 -19.07 -18.92
C PRO A 31 -8.86 -18.64 -20.03
N THR A 32 -8.40 -18.59 -21.27
CA THR A 32 -9.19 -18.12 -22.43
C THR A 32 -10.50 -18.89 -22.62
N ASN A 33 -10.54 -20.18 -22.27
CA ASN A 33 -11.77 -20.99 -22.26
C ASN A 33 -12.80 -20.57 -21.20
N SER A 34 -12.38 -19.92 -20.12
CA SER A 34 -13.27 -19.42 -19.06
C SER A 34 -13.91 -18.08 -19.44
N ARG A 35 -13.27 -17.33 -20.35
CA ARG A 35 -13.76 -16.03 -20.84
C ARG A 35 -14.92 -16.19 -21.82
N ASN A 36 -14.82 -17.17 -22.72
CA ASN A 36 -15.90 -17.50 -23.66
C ASN A 36 -17.12 -18.06 -22.93
N ASN A 37 -16.92 -18.97 -21.97
CA ASN A 37 -18.00 -19.50 -21.12
C ASN A 37 -18.68 -18.42 -20.25
N ALA A 38 -17.92 -17.46 -19.72
CA ALA A 38 -18.50 -16.37 -18.92
C ALA A 38 -19.31 -15.39 -19.79
N LEU A 39 -18.83 -15.06 -20.98
CA LEU A 39 -19.54 -14.19 -21.93
C LEU A 39 -20.80 -14.88 -22.49
N GLU A 40 -20.74 -16.19 -22.77
CA GLU A 40 -21.91 -16.99 -23.17
C GLU A 40 -22.96 -17.08 -22.05
N ARG A 41 -22.54 -17.25 -20.79
CA ARG A 41 -23.47 -17.24 -19.63
C ARG A 41 -24.14 -15.87 -19.42
N VAL A 42 -23.40 -14.78 -19.60
CA VAL A 42 -23.95 -13.41 -19.51
C VAL A 42 -24.92 -13.14 -20.68
N ALA A 43 -24.66 -13.69 -21.87
CA ALA A 43 -25.56 -13.58 -23.01
C ALA A 43 -26.83 -14.41 -22.85
N GLN A 44 -26.76 -15.56 -22.17
CA GLN A 44 -27.90 -16.47 -21.94
C GLN A 44 -28.79 -16.05 -20.76
N ASN A 45 -28.25 -15.36 -19.76
CA ASN A 45 -29.00 -14.81 -18.62
C ASN A 45 -28.63 -13.34 -18.42
N PRO A 46 -29.30 -12.40 -19.12
CA PRO A 46 -29.07 -10.99 -18.89
C PRO A 46 -29.42 -10.64 -17.44
N ILE A 47 -28.52 -9.91 -16.77
CA ILE A 47 -28.79 -9.36 -15.45
C ILE A 47 -29.98 -8.42 -15.59
N ARG A 48 -31.12 -8.83 -15.01
CA ARG A 48 -32.33 -8.02 -14.95
C ARG A 48 -32.16 -7.00 -13.83
N PHE A 49 -32.76 -5.83 -14.00
CA PHE A 49 -32.74 -4.77 -13.01
C PHE A 49 -34.17 -4.39 -12.67
N HIS A 50 -34.42 -4.10 -11.40
CA HIS A 50 -35.65 -3.48 -10.93
C HIS A 50 -35.33 -2.17 -10.21
N GLU A 51 -36.31 -1.30 -10.09
CA GLU A 51 -36.18 -0.05 -9.37
C GLU A 51 -36.53 -0.28 -7.89
N GLU A 52 -35.59 0.01 -6.98
CA GLU A 52 -35.79 -0.03 -5.54
C GLU A 52 -35.30 1.29 -4.94
N ASN A 53 -36.20 2.04 -4.27
CA ASN A 53 -35.89 3.34 -3.65
C ASN A 53 -35.23 4.36 -4.61
N GLY A 54 -35.62 4.38 -5.88
CA GLY A 54 -35.05 5.27 -6.91
C GLY A 54 -33.66 4.85 -7.42
N MET A 55 -33.21 3.63 -7.09
CA MET A 55 -31.97 3.04 -7.58
C MET A 55 -32.27 1.82 -8.45
N MET A 56 -31.55 1.67 -9.56
CA MET A 56 -31.61 0.47 -10.41
C MET A 56 -30.77 -0.64 -9.75
N VAL A 57 -31.44 -1.68 -9.24
CA VAL A 57 -30.82 -2.80 -8.52
C VAL A 57 -30.92 -4.07 -9.36
N PRO A 58 -29.83 -4.84 -9.54
CA PRO A 58 -29.90 -6.14 -10.18
C PRO A 58 -30.82 -7.12 -9.44
N ASP A 59 -31.60 -7.92 -10.18
CA ASP A 59 -32.42 -8.99 -9.62
C ASP A 59 -31.53 -9.99 -8.86
N GLY A 60 -31.91 -10.27 -7.61
CA GLY A 60 -31.14 -11.13 -6.70
C GLY A 60 -29.94 -10.47 -6.02
N TYR A 61 -29.65 -9.19 -6.31
CA TYR A 61 -28.62 -8.44 -5.58
C TYR A 61 -29.20 -7.87 -4.28
N THR A 62 -28.90 -8.52 -3.15
CA THR A 62 -29.19 -7.94 -1.84
C THR A 62 -28.10 -6.92 -1.48
N SER A 63 -28.37 -5.64 -1.70
CA SER A 63 -27.48 -4.58 -1.22
C SER A 63 -27.43 -4.60 0.31
N ARG A 64 -26.24 -4.45 0.91
CA ARG A 64 -26.16 -4.23 2.36
C ARG A 64 -26.74 -2.85 2.65
N GLN A 65 -27.83 -2.79 3.41
CA GLN A 65 -28.40 -1.51 3.85
C GLN A 65 -27.40 -0.75 4.71
N ILE A 66 -26.81 0.32 4.15
CA ILE A 66 -26.03 1.30 4.91
C ILE A 66 -27.04 2.18 5.63
N ARG A 67 -27.15 2.03 6.95
CA ARG A 67 -27.97 2.93 7.76
C ARG A 67 -27.12 4.16 8.07
N PRO A 68 -27.61 5.39 7.86
CA PRO A 68 -26.89 6.59 8.29
C PRO A 68 -26.49 6.47 9.76
N ALA A 69 -25.25 6.85 10.07
CA ALA A 69 -24.76 6.84 11.43
C ALA A 69 -25.60 7.82 12.29
N ALA A 70 -26.05 7.38 13.46
CA ALA A 70 -26.82 8.23 14.38
C ALA A 70 -26.01 9.43 14.90
N ARG A 71 -24.68 9.29 14.92
CA ARG A 71 -23.70 10.30 15.32
C ARG A 71 -22.46 10.21 14.43
N ALA A 72 -21.76 11.32 14.26
CA ALA A 72 -20.56 11.44 13.43
C ALA A 72 -19.28 11.00 14.19
N ASP A 73 -19.33 9.86 14.87
CA ASP A 73 -18.16 9.23 15.49
C ASP A 73 -17.76 7.96 14.71
N VAL A 74 -16.49 7.58 14.89
CA VAL A 74 -15.86 6.46 14.16
C VAL A 74 -16.60 5.14 14.39
N VAL A 75 -17.01 4.85 15.63
CA VAL A 75 -17.64 3.57 15.98
C VAL A 75 -19.06 3.48 15.40
N THR A 76 -19.85 4.56 15.50
CA THR A 76 -21.21 4.55 14.93
C THR A 76 -21.18 4.52 13.40
N MET A 77 -20.23 5.21 12.77
CA MET A 77 -20.00 5.10 11.33
C MET A 77 -19.59 3.68 10.93
N ALA A 78 -18.65 3.06 11.67
CA ALA A 78 -18.20 1.70 11.39
C ALA A 78 -19.33 0.68 11.56
N ARG A 79 -20.17 0.80 12.60
CA ARG A 79 -21.36 -0.03 12.82
C ARG A 79 -22.39 0.13 11.70
N ALA A 80 -22.64 1.37 11.28
CA ALA A 80 -23.55 1.72 10.19
C ALA A 80 -23.17 1.02 8.87
N MET A 81 -21.86 0.91 8.60
CA MET A 81 -21.32 0.25 7.41
C MET A 81 -21.19 -1.28 7.58
N ASN A 82 -20.94 -1.75 8.80
CA ASN A 82 -20.71 -3.16 9.07
C ASN A 82 -21.24 -3.57 10.45
N ARG A 83 -22.39 -4.26 10.49
CA ARG A 83 -23.07 -4.66 11.74
C ARG A 83 -22.25 -5.58 12.64
N ASP A 84 -21.31 -6.34 12.07
CA ASP A 84 -20.40 -7.23 12.80
C ASP A 84 -18.99 -6.64 12.96
N PHE A 85 -18.89 -5.29 12.92
CA PHE A 85 -17.62 -4.57 13.05
C PHE A 85 -16.87 -4.90 14.34
N ALA A 86 -17.53 -4.81 15.50
CA ALA A 86 -16.90 -4.97 16.80
C ALA A 86 -16.16 -6.31 16.99
N PRO A 87 -16.79 -7.48 16.77
CA PRO A 87 -16.08 -8.75 16.91
C PRO A 87 -14.96 -8.92 15.89
N LYS A 88 -15.11 -8.37 14.68
CA LYS A 88 -14.06 -8.40 13.65
C LYS A 88 -12.87 -7.50 13.99
N ALA A 89 -13.13 -6.32 14.54
CA ALA A 89 -12.11 -5.39 14.97
C ALA A 89 -11.28 -6.01 16.10
N LYS A 90 -11.94 -6.61 17.11
CA LYS A 90 -11.25 -7.38 18.15
C LYS A 90 -10.38 -8.49 17.57
N ALA A 91 -10.94 -9.34 16.69
CA ALA A 91 -10.17 -10.44 16.08
C ALA A 91 -8.97 -9.96 15.25
N MET A 92 -9.08 -8.79 14.61
CA MET A 92 -7.99 -8.18 13.83
C MET A 92 -6.85 -7.70 14.74
N PHE A 93 -7.17 -7.02 15.85
CA PHE A 93 -6.19 -6.43 16.76
C PHE A 93 -5.78 -7.35 17.93
N GLN A 94 -6.31 -8.58 18.01
CA GLN A 94 -6.06 -9.48 19.14
C GLN A 94 -4.56 -9.72 19.39
N SER A 95 -3.78 -9.90 18.33
CA SER A 95 -2.32 -10.10 18.45
C SER A 95 -1.61 -8.87 19.04
N GLU A 96 -2.03 -7.66 18.67
CA GLU A 96 -1.48 -6.43 19.26
C GLU A 96 -1.96 -6.21 20.70
N ILE A 97 -3.20 -6.60 21.03
CA ILE A 97 -3.72 -6.56 22.40
C ILE A 97 -2.92 -7.50 23.30
N ASP A 98 -2.67 -8.73 22.85
CA ASP A 98 -1.90 -9.72 23.60
C ASP A 98 -0.44 -9.26 23.75
N ALA A 99 0.16 -8.74 22.67
CA ALA A 99 1.51 -8.16 22.71
C ALA A 99 1.62 -6.98 23.68
N ALA A 100 0.62 -6.10 23.71
CA ALA A 100 0.61 -4.96 24.64
C ALA A 100 0.49 -5.40 26.10
N ARG A 101 -0.35 -6.41 26.39
CA ARG A 101 -0.47 -6.97 27.73
C ARG A 101 0.81 -7.62 28.20
N ASP A 102 1.41 -8.47 27.36
CA ASP A 102 2.70 -9.11 27.62
C ASP A 102 3.79 -8.06 27.90
N ALA A 103 3.81 -6.98 27.11
CA ALA A 103 4.77 -5.91 27.27
C ALA A 103 4.64 -5.18 28.62
N ILE A 104 3.41 -4.89 29.04
CA ILE A 104 3.12 -4.25 30.33
C ILE A 104 3.49 -5.18 31.49
N GLU A 105 3.13 -6.46 31.41
CA GLU A 105 3.43 -7.44 32.45
C GLU A 105 4.93 -7.70 32.63
N GLN A 106 5.67 -7.77 31.52
CA GLN A 106 7.10 -8.12 31.53
C GLN A 106 8.05 -6.92 31.55
N ASP A 107 7.49 -5.70 31.51
CA ASP A 107 8.23 -4.46 31.23
C ASP A 107 9.16 -4.60 30.02
N LEU A 108 8.65 -5.17 28.93
CA LEU A 108 9.42 -5.39 27.69
C LEU A 108 8.56 -5.08 26.48
N TYR A 109 8.77 -3.91 25.91
CA TYR A 109 8.03 -3.39 24.77
C TYR A 109 8.76 -3.77 23.49
N ILE A 110 8.10 -4.56 22.67
CA ILE A 110 8.65 -5.03 21.40
C ILE A 110 7.82 -4.42 20.28
N SER A 111 8.43 -3.50 19.54
CA SER A 111 7.71 -2.72 18.55
C SER A 111 8.38 -2.73 17.18
N TYR A 112 7.55 -2.54 16.16
CA TYR A 112 7.96 -2.33 14.79
C TYR A 112 7.68 -0.87 14.44
N ARG A 113 8.73 -0.11 14.14
CA ARG A 113 8.60 1.30 13.77
C ARG A 113 9.73 1.74 12.86
N GLN A 114 9.51 2.86 12.18
CA GLN A 114 10.59 3.56 11.49
C GLN A 114 11.49 4.24 12.54
N PRO A 115 12.83 4.14 12.42
CA PRO A 115 13.74 4.87 13.30
C PRO A 115 13.45 6.37 13.31
N GLY A 116 13.46 6.98 14.49
CA GLY A 116 13.21 8.42 14.68
C GLY A 116 11.74 8.84 14.65
N LYS A 117 10.79 7.91 14.57
CA LYS A 117 9.36 8.17 14.80
C LYS A 117 8.98 7.95 16.26
N ASP A 118 8.02 8.74 16.72
CA ASP A 118 7.45 8.77 18.07
C ASP A 118 6.21 7.88 18.22
N PHE A 119 5.91 7.04 17.23
CA PHE A 119 4.80 6.10 17.26
C PHE A 119 5.24 4.73 16.73
N ASP A 120 4.64 3.68 17.29
CA ASP A 120 4.86 2.31 16.87
C ASP A 120 3.86 1.94 15.75
N CYS A 121 4.35 1.34 14.67
CA CYS A 121 3.51 0.89 13.56
C CYS A 121 2.83 -0.44 13.84
N TYR A 122 3.45 -1.29 14.67
CA TYR A 122 2.90 -2.56 15.10
C TYR A 122 3.52 -3.01 16.43
N ARG A 123 2.74 -3.69 17.27
CA ARG A 123 3.19 -4.28 18.54
C ARG A 123 3.41 -5.77 18.36
N ILE A 124 4.59 -6.26 18.70
CA ILE A 124 5.00 -7.62 18.36
C ILE A 124 4.92 -8.50 19.61
N GLY A 125 4.06 -9.52 19.55
CA GLY A 125 3.97 -10.55 20.57
C GLY A 125 4.86 -11.76 20.27
N SER A 126 4.80 -12.76 21.15
CA SER A 126 5.56 -14.01 21.04
C SER A 126 5.35 -14.78 19.72
N THR A 127 4.16 -14.64 19.12
CA THR A 127 3.78 -15.28 17.85
C THR A 127 4.24 -14.53 16.60
N GLY A 128 4.76 -13.31 16.75
CA GLY A 128 5.23 -12.48 15.64
C GLY A 128 6.34 -13.18 14.84
N LYS A 129 6.25 -13.12 13.52
CA LYS A 129 7.21 -13.80 12.63
C LYS A 129 8.44 -12.96 12.36
N CYS A 130 9.60 -13.60 12.45
CA CYS A 130 10.86 -13.09 11.96
C CYS A 130 10.97 -13.32 10.45
N PHE A 131 11.80 -12.54 9.77
CA PHE A 131 12.20 -12.72 8.38
C PHE A 131 12.71 -14.14 8.07
N CYS A 132 13.19 -14.89 9.06
CA CYS A 132 13.59 -16.29 8.87
C CYS A 132 12.41 -17.28 8.80
N GLY A 133 11.17 -16.83 9.06
CA GLY A 133 9.95 -17.64 9.10
C GLY A 133 9.56 -18.18 10.49
N HIS A 134 10.45 -18.09 11.47
CA HIS A 134 10.20 -18.52 12.85
C HIS A 134 9.62 -17.39 13.71
N THR A 135 8.91 -17.78 14.76
CA THR A 135 8.28 -16.88 15.74
C THR A 135 9.31 -16.24 16.67
N LEU A 136 8.93 -15.16 17.34
CA LEU A 136 9.78 -14.51 18.33
C LEU A 136 10.14 -15.44 19.49
N SER A 137 9.21 -16.31 19.93
CA SER A 137 9.47 -17.29 20.99
C SER A 137 10.50 -18.36 20.63
N GLU A 138 10.76 -18.59 19.34
CA GLU A 138 11.82 -19.46 18.83
C GLU A 138 13.19 -18.76 18.73
N HIS A 139 13.29 -17.48 19.12
CA HIS A 139 14.57 -16.78 19.23
C HIS A 139 15.02 -16.71 20.69
N ILE A 140 16.33 -16.52 20.91
CA ILE A 140 16.86 -16.32 22.27
C ILE A 140 16.12 -15.16 22.93
N LYS A 141 15.81 -15.31 24.22
CA LYS A 141 15.12 -14.25 24.97
C LYS A 141 16.01 -13.02 25.10
N PHE A 142 15.37 -11.85 25.07
CA PHE A 142 16.04 -10.59 25.34
C PHE A 142 16.49 -10.52 26.80
N THR A 143 17.75 -10.12 27.02
CA THR A 143 18.37 -10.02 28.36
C THR A 143 18.85 -8.61 28.70
N GLY A 144 18.52 -7.60 27.88
CA GLY A 144 19.00 -6.22 28.05
C GLY A 144 20.39 -5.95 27.48
N LYS A 145 21.19 -6.98 27.16
CA LYS A 145 22.57 -6.81 26.68
C LYS A 145 22.70 -6.69 25.16
N THR A 146 21.78 -7.29 24.41
CA THR A 146 21.86 -7.33 22.96
C THR A 146 20.48 -7.52 22.31
N ASN A 147 20.24 -6.76 21.25
CA ASN A 147 19.05 -6.89 20.39
C ASN A 147 19.26 -7.95 19.30
N ARG A 148 20.44 -8.61 19.25
CA ARG A 148 20.72 -9.71 18.32
C ARG A 148 20.17 -11.01 18.84
N LEU A 149 18.84 -11.11 18.80
CA LEU A 149 18.15 -12.32 19.21
C LEU A 149 18.32 -13.39 18.12
N LYS A 150 19.28 -14.31 18.28
CA LYS A 150 19.51 -15.42 17.35
C LYS A 150 18.34 -16.41 17.38
N CYS A 151 18.00 -16.97 16.23
CA CYS A 151 17.01 -18.03 16.14
C CYS A 151 17.56 -19.34 16.72
N GLN A 152 16.75 -20.06 17.49
CA GLN A 152 17.10 -21.34 18.12
C GLN A 152 16.54 -22.55 17.36
N SER A 153 15.71 -22.32 16.34
CA SER A 153 15.19 -23.39 15.48
C SER A 153 16.32 -24.11 14.75
N THR A 154 16.19 -25.43 14.64
CA THR A 154 17.21 -26.32 14.05
C THR A 154 17.63 -25.85 12.66
N ASN A 155 18.94 -25.77 12.41
CA ASN A 155 19.55 -25.35 11.15
C ASN A 155 19.21 -23.91 10.70
N CYS A 156 18.67 -23.05 11.56
CA CYS A 156 18.44 -21.65 11.21
C CYS A 156 19.71 -20.81 11.46
N VAL A 157 20.19 -20.11 10.43
CA VAL A 157 21.38 -19.22 10.51
C VAL A 157 21.02 -17.76 10.84
N CYS A 158 19.80 -17.51 11.31
CA CYS A 158 19.32 -16.16 11.61
C CYS A 158 19.99 -15.60 12.87
N GLU A 159 20.70 -14.48 12.72
CA GLU A 159 21.50 -13.87 13.80
C GLU A 159 20.72 -12.83 14.64
N ALA A 160 19.60 -12.31 14.13
CA ALA A 160 18.79 -11.31 14.80
C ALA A 160 17.34 -11.39 14.36
N PHE A 161 16.42 -11.22 15.32
CA PHE A 161 15.00 -11.10 15.04
C PHE A 161 14.71 -9.83 14.23
N ALA A 162 14.03 -10.00 13.10
CA ALA A 162 13.59 -8.89 12.25
C ALA A 162 12.14 -9.18 11.86
N TYR A 163 11.19 -8.46 12.45
CA TYR A 163 9.77 -8.69 12.22
C TYR A 163 9.42 -8.59 10.73
N ILE A 164 8.70 -9.57 10.21
CA ILE A 164 8.09 -9.56 8.90
C ILE A 164 6.59 -9.78 9.09
N PRO A 165 5.73 -8.97 8.47
CA PRO A 165 4.30 -9.27 8.44
C PRO A 165 4.07 -10.69 7.92
N SER A 166 3.18 -11.41 8.58
CA SER A 166 2.80 -12.79 8.29
C SER A 166 1.34 -12.96 7.93
N ARG A 167 0.54 -11.90 8.09
CA ARG A 167 -0.86 -11.86 7.69
C ARG A 167 -1.12 -10.67 6.75
N PRO A 168 -2.09 -10.81 5.84
CA PRO A 168 -2.41 -9.73 4.90
C PRO A 168 -2.98 -8.48 5.59
N ASP A 169 -3.68 -8.62 6.72
CA ASP A 169 -4.25 -7.48 7.45
C ASP A 169 -3.20 -6.58 8.10
N GLU A 170 -2.03 -7.12 8.47
CA GLU A 170 -0.89 -6.36 9.03
C GLU A 170 -0.29 -5.37 8.02
N VAL A 171 -0.54 -5.57 6.72
CA VAL A 171 -0.08 -4.70 5.62
C VAL A 171 -1.24 -4.04 4.86
N GLY A 172 -2.43 -4.02 5.47
CA GLY A 172 -3.60 -3.38 4.89
C GLY A 172 -4.25 -4.14 3.74
N GLU A 173 -3.77 -5.34 3.39
CA GLU A 173 -4.34 -6.21 2.35
C GLU A 173 -5.51 -7.08 2.86
N PHE A 174 -6.28 -6.59 3.83
CA PHE A 174 -7.36 -7.33 4.51
C PHE A 174 -8.44 -7.89 3.55
N TRP A 175 -8.55 -7.36 2.34
CA TRP A 175 -9.46 -7.88 1.31
C TRP A 175 -9.04 -9.25 0.77
N LEU A 176 -7.77 -9.64 0.88
CA LEU A 176 -7.29 -10.95 0.41
C LEU A 176 -7.95 -12.09 1.18
N ALA A 177 -8.10 -11.95 2.50
CA ALA A 177 -8.76 -12.92 3.37
C ALA A 177 -10.24 -13.15 3.01
N LYS A 178 -10.86 -12.24 2.25
CA LYS A 178 -12.27 -12.36 1.80
C LYS A 178 -12.40 -13.03 0.43
N ARG A 179 -11.30 -13.33 -0.25
CA ARG A 179 -11.34 -13.98 -1.57
C ARG A 179 -11.70 -15.45 -1.41
N PRO A 180 -12.66 -15.98 -2.19
CA PRO A 180 -12.97 -17.41 -2.19
C PRO A 180 -11.73 -18.25 -2.46
N GLY A 181 -11.51 -19.29 -1.65
CA GLY A 181 -10.38 -20.20 -1.78
C GLY A 181 -9.01 -19.62 -1.36
N PHE A 182 -8.97 -18.42 -0.76
CA PHE A 182 -7.72 -17.87 -0.24
C PHE A 182 -7.38 -18.48 1.13
N ASP A 183 -6.20 -19.08 1.23
CA ASP A 183 -5.67 -19.59 2.49
C ASP A 183 -4.68 -18.60 3.11
N ILE A 184 -5.10 -18.01 4.24
CA ILE A 184 -4.30 -17.04 5.00
C ILE A 184 -2.96 -17.64 5.45
N SER A 185 -2.91 -18.94 5.77
CA SER A 185 -1.70 -19.61 6.27
C SER A 185 -0.58 -19.69 5.23
N THR A 186 -0.94 -19.59 3.94
CA THR A 186 0.00 -19.62 2.81
C THR A 186 0.51 -18.23 2.43
N TRP A 187 -0.08 -17.16 2.97
CA TRP A 187 0.34 -15.80 2.63
C TRP A 187 1.76 -15.53 3.14
N ARG A 188 2.55 -14.85 2.32
CA ARG A 188 3.91 -14.44 2.65
C ARG A 188 4.13 -13.03 2.11
N ALA A 189 4.76 -12.19 2.91
CA ALA A 189 5.26 -10.88 2.48
C ALA A 189 6.18 -11.04 1.25
N LYS A 190 5.92 -10.24 0.21
CA LYS A 190 6.62 -10.32 -1.09
C LYS A 190 7.60 -9.17 -1.28
N CYS A 191 8.67 -9.47 -2.01
CA CYS A 191 9.61 -8.48 -2.51
C CYS A 191 9.11 -7.89 -3.85
N LYS A 192 9.61 -6.72 -4.26
CA LYS A 192 9.40 -6.14 -5.60
C LYS A 192 9.87 -7.08 -6.73
N CYS A 193 10.79 -8.01 -6.45
CA CYS A 193 11.19 -9.05 -7.40
C CYS A 193 10.10 -10.14 -7.62
N GLY A 194 9.03 -10.15 -6.83
CA GLY A 194 7.91 -11.09 -6.90
C GLY A 194 8.02 -12.30 -5.96
N HIS A 195 9.23 -12.64 -5.52
CA HIS A 195 9.46 -13.75 -4.58
C HIS A 195 9.13 -13.37 -3.13
N ALA A 196 8.72 -14.36 -2.34
CA ALA A 196 8.43 -14.21 -0.92
C ALA A 196 9.70 -13.96 -0.08
N HIS A 197 9.53 -13.43 1.13
CA HIS A 197 10.64 -13.14 2.04
C HIS A 197 11.48 -14.39 2.39
N ASP A 198 10.86 -15.56 2.47
CA ASP A 198 11.53 -16.84 2.76
C ASP A 198 12.45 -17.32 1.63
N ARG A 199 12.29 -16.76 0.42
CA ARG A 199 13.21 -16.94 -0.72
C ARG A 199 14.40 -15.99 -0.69
N HIS A 200 14.51 -15.15 0.35
CA HIS A 200 15.64 -14.28 0.57
C HIS A 200 16.50 -14.78 1.74
N GLU A 201 17.79 -14.54 1.67
CA GLU A 201 18.72 -14.86 2.76
C GLU A 201 18.45 -13.99 3.99
N THR A 202 18.65 -14.52 5.20
CA THR A 202 18.32 -13.77 6.43
C THR A 202 19.29 -12.64 6.71
N LYS A 203 20.57 -12.77 6.33
CA LYS A 203 21.65 -11.81 6.64
C LYS A 203 21.70 -10.64 5.67
N PHE A 204 21.86 -10.93 4.38
CA PHE A 204 21.98 -9.91 3.33
C PHE A 204 20.67 -9.61 2.61
N LYS A 205 19.60 -10.37 2.92
CA LYS A 205 18.28 -10.21 2.28
C LYS A 205 18.34 -10.34 0.76
N ARG A 206 19.35 -11.03 0.22
CA ARG A 206 19.48 -11.32 -1.22
C ARG A 206 18.51 -12.43 -1.61
N CYS A 207 17.87 -12.29 -2.77
CA CYS A 207 17.01 -13.33 -3.30
C CYS A 207 17.85 -14.53 -3.77
N LYS A 208 17.41 -15.75 -3.45
CA LYS A 208 18.07 -16.99 -3.87
C LYS A 208 17.67 -17.44 -5.28
N GLU A 209 16.60 -16.86 -5.83
CA GLU A 209 15.97 -17.31 -7.08
C GLU A 209 16.17 -16.30 -8.23
N CYS A 210 16.67 -15.09 -7.96
CA CYS A 210 17.00 -14.10 -8.98
C CYS A 210 18.12 -13.14 -8.55
N SER A 211 18.51 -12.20 -9.42
CA SER A 211 19.58 -11.21 -9.16
C SER A 211 19.24 -10.09 -8.18
N CYS A 212 18.08 -10.16 -7.52
CA CYS A 212 17.64 -9.16 -6.54
C CYS A 212 18.58 -9.17 -5.32
N SER A 213 19.28 -8.05 -5.11
CA SER A 213 20.36 -7.94 -4.13
C SER A 213 19.88 -7.71 -2.69
N ASN A 214 18.66 -7.19 -2.51
CA ASN A 214 18.07 -6.86 -1.21
C ASN A 214 16.55 -7.05 -1.24
N PHE A 215 15.96 -7.39 -0.11
CA PHE A 215 14.51 -7.45 0.03
C PHE A 215 13.94 -6.03 0.06
N ILE A 216 13.13 -5.72 -0.94
CA ILE A 216 12.41 -4.45 -1.05
C ILE A 216 10.94 -4.80 -1.06
N SER A 217 10.19 -4.39 -0.04
CA SER A 217 8.78 -4.74 0.07
C SER A 217 7.96 -4.27 -1.14
N ASN A 218 7.06 -5.15 -1.62
CA ASN A 218 6.07 -4.77 -2.64
C ASN A 218 4.77 -4.21 -2.02
N PHE A 219 4.72 -4.11 -0.69
CA PHE A 219 3.64 -3.56 0.10
C PHE A 219 4.15 -2.34 0.88
N LEU A 220 3.21 -1.59 1.45
CA LEU A 220 3.49 -0.49 2.36
C LEU A 220 2.97 -0.85 3.75
N CYS A 221 3.61 -0.32 4.78
CA CYS A 221 3.13 -0.42 6.15
C CYS A 221 1.76 0.27 6.27
N ALA A 222 0.78 -0.43 6.83
CA ALA A 222 -0.59 0.10 6.96
C ALA A 222 -0.68 1.32 7.89
N ALA A 223 0.26 1.46 8.84
CA ALA A 223 0.26 2.54 9.81
C ALA A 223 0.91 3.84 9.28
N CYS A 224 2.03 3.73 8.55
CA CYS A 224 2.84 4.90 8.18
C CYS A 224 3.03 5.08 6.66
N ASN A 225 2.52 4.17 5.83
CA ASN A 225 2.64 4.17 4.37
C ASN A 225 4.09 4.16 3.83
N THR A 226 5.06 3.71 4.61
CA THR A 226 6.45 3.52 4.15
C THR A 226 6.77 2.04 3.93
N HIS A 227 7.88 1.77 3.25
CA HIS A 227 8.29 0.41 2.92
C HIS A 227 8.83 -0.36 4.15
N TRP A 228 8.71 -1.69 4.13
CA TRP A 228 9.16 -2.56 5.23
C TRP A 228 10.62 -2.34 5.61
N GLU A 229 11.50 -2.24 4.62
CA GLU A 229 12.94 -2.08 4.82
C GLU A 229 13.33 -0.74 5.46
N GLN A 230 12.38 0.17 5.68
CA GLN A 230 12.57 1.43 6.40
C GLN A 230 12.23 1.31 7.89
N HIS A 231 11.86 0.13 8.36
CA HIS A 231 11.49 -0.14 9.74
C HIS A 231 12.49 -1.07 10.42
N GLU A 232 12.53 -0.98 11.74
CA GLU A 232 13.30 -1.86 12.60
C GLU A 232 12.42 -2.45 13.71
N THR A 233 12.87 -3.56 14.28
CA THR A 233 12.29 -4.12 15.49
C THR A 233 13.06 -3.61 16.70
N PHE A 234 12.36 -2.92 17.60
CA PHE A 234 12.90 -2.38 18.84
C PHE A 234 12.54 -3.31 20.00
N PHE A 235 13.48 -3.45 20.93
CA PHE A 235 13.32 -4.15 22.21
C PHE A 235 13.67 -3.14 23.29
N GLU A 236 12.66 -2.65 24.01
CA GLU A 236 12.82 -1.53 24.93
C GLU A 236 12.19 -1.84 26.28
N ARG A 237 12.83 -1.39 27.36
CA ARG A 237 12.22 -1.34 28.70
C ARG A 237 11.31 -0.10 28.83
N GLY A 238 10.39 -0.10 29.79
CA GLY A 238 9.53 1.05 30.05
C GLY A 238 10.33 2.33 30.30
N SER A 239 11.40 2.24 31.10
CA SER A 239 12.28 3.37 31.40
C SER A 239 13.01 3.95 30.18
N GLU A 240 13.37 3.10 29.20
CA GLU A 240 14.00 3.54 27.95
C GLU A 240 12.98 4.27 27.06
N ARG A 241 11.74 3.78 27.05
CA ARG A 241 10.63 4.42 26.31
C ARG A 241 10.24 5.76 26.90
N GLU A 242 10.16 5.87 28.22
CA GLU A 242 9.88 7.14 28.91
C GLU A 242 10.93 8.20 28.58
N GLN A 243 12.22 7.84 28.54
CA GLN A 243 13.29 8.75 28.13
C GLN A 243 13.11 9.24 26.69
N GLN A 244 12.61 8.36 25.81
CA GLN A 244 12.29 8.68 24.42
C GLN A 244 10.90 9.32 24.24
N LYS A 245 10.15 9.55 25.33
CA LYS A 245 8.76 10.06 25.33
C LYS A 245 7.79 9.18 24.53
N LEU A 246 8.04 7.87 24.55
CA LEU A 246 7.20 6.87 23.91
C LEU A 246 6.16 6.30 24.89
N PRO A 247 4.99 5.83 24.40
CA PRO A 247 3.95 5.29 25.26
C PRO A 247 4.39 4.05 26.03
N THR A 248 4.02 3.98 27.31
CA THR A 248 4.19 2.85 28.23
C THR A 248 2.87 2.55 28.95
N GLY A 249 2.78 1.39 29.61
CA GLY A 249 1.60 1.03 30.41
C GLY A 249 0.31 1.02 29.59
N GLU A 250 -0.76 1.58 30.15
CA GLU A 250 -2.07 1.67 29.48
C GLU A 250 -2.02 2.47 28.17
N PHE A 251 -1.13 3.47 28.06
CA PHE A 251 -0.95 4.24 26.83
C PHE A 251 -0.28 3.45 25.71
N TYR A 252 0.35 2.31 26.03
CA TYR A 252 0.86 1.40 25.02
C TYR A 252 -0.25 0.56 24.38
N MET A 253 -1.45 0.46 24.96
CA MET A 253 -2.55 -0.32 24.39
C MET A 253 -2.98 0.23 23.01
N PRO A 254 -3.43 -0.62 22.06
CA PRO A 254 -3.94 -0.13 20.78
C PRO A 254 -5.14 0.82 20.98
N PHE A 255 -5.17 1.90 20.20
CA PHE A 255 -6.17 2.97 20.25
C PHE A 255 -6.33 3.66 21.61
N ALA A 256 -5.28 3.74 22.44
CA ALA A 256 -5.34 4.46 23.73
C ALA A 256 -5.81 5.93 23.59
N GLU A 257 -5.58 6.53 22.44
CA GLU A 257 -6.02 7.88 22.06
C GLU A 257 -7.50 7.96 21.63
N LEU A 258 -8.15 6.81 21.36
CA LEU A 258 -9.56 6.69 20.99
C LEU A 258 -10.28 5.70 21.93
N PRO A 259 -10.66 6.11 23.16
CA PRO A 259 -11.23 5.21 24.17
C PRO A 259 -12.42 4.39 23.68
N ASP A 260 -13.28 5.04 22.88
CA ASP A 260 -14.44 4.44 22.22
C ASP A 260 -14.05 3.26 21.31
N MET A 261 -12.99 3.42 20.51
CA MET A 261 -12.48 2.37 19.63
C MET A 261 -11.71 1.31 20.41
N GLN A 262 -10.94 1.72 21.41
CA GLN A 262 -10.22 0.83 22.31
C GLN A 262 -11.18 -0.13 23.01
N GLN A 263 -12.28 0.37 23.57
CA GLN A 263 -13.27 -0.47 24.23
C GLN A 263 -13.87 -1.50 23.28
N VAL A 264 -14.13 -1.11 22.02
CA VAL A 264 -14.64 -2.01 20.99
C VAL A 264 -13.64 -3.13 20.68
N ILE A 265 -12.35 -2.83 20.50
CA ILE A 265 -11.35 -3.87 20.20
C ILE A 265 -11.04 -4.75 21.40
N LEU A 266 -11.12 -4.23 22.64
CA LEU A 266 -10.86 -5.02 23.85
C LEU A 266 -12.02 -5.98 24.15
N THR A 267 -13.26 -5.49 24.05
CA THR A 267 -14.43 -6.28 24.42
C THR A 267 -14.99 -7.08 23.25
N GLY A 268 -14.85 -6.58 22.02
CA GLY A 268 -15.57 -7.11 20.84
C GLY A 268 -17.05 -6.70 20.83
N SER A 269 -17.44 -5.77 21.70
CA SER A 269 -18.79 -5.26 21.86
C SER A 269 -18.82 -3.75 21.69
N ASP A 270 -19.88 -3.27 21.09
CA ASP A 270 -20.17 -1.85 20.92
C ASP A 270 -21.47 -1.45 21.66
N ALA A 271 -21.95 -2.34 22.54
CA ALA A 271 -23.22 -2.21 23.26
C ALA A 271 -23.19 -1.20 24.44
N HIS A 272 -22.02 -0.63 24.77
CA HIS A 272 -21.89 0.31 25.89
C HIS A 272 -21.06 1.52 25.46
N MET A 273 -21.75 2.56 24.98
CA MET A 273 -21.12 3.84 24.61
C MET A 273 -21.90 5.01 25.22
N PRO A 274 -21.95 5.17 26.55
CA PRO A 274 -22.19 6.50 27.10
C PRO A 274 -20.91 7.30 26.87
N SER A 275 -20.84 8.10 25.80
CA SER A 275 -19.70 8.99 25.58
C SER A 275 -20.04 10.37 26.17
N PRO A 276 -19.53 10.73 27.37
CA PRO A 276 -19.66 12.09 27.90
C PRO A 276 -18.89 13.13 27.06
N TYR A 277 -18.04 12.69 26.11
CA TYR A 277 -17.28 13.59 25.24
C TYR A 277 -18.11 14.21 24.11
N LEU A 278 -19.29 13.65 23.82
CA LEU A 278 -20.19 14.15 22.77
C LEU A 278 -21.29 15.09 23.28
N ASP A 279 -21.61 15.06 24.58
CA ASP A 279 -22.58 16.01 25.16
C ASP A 279 -21.98 17.42 25.35
N ALA A 280 -20.66 17.56 25.24
CA ALA A 280 -19.96 18.85 25.33
C ALA A 280 -19.76 19.56 23.98
N ALA A 281 -20.07 18.92 22.84
CA ALA A 281 -19.98 19.58 21.54
C ALA A 281 -21.19 20.52 21.34
N PRO A 282 -21.00 21.83 21.11
CA PRO A 282 -22.11 22.74 20.93
C PRO A 282 -22.93 22.32 19.71
N ARG A 283 -24.19 21.93 19.95
CA ARG A 283 -25.17 21.65 18.90
C ARG A 283 -25.35 22.91 18.07
N ARG A 284 -24.66 23.02 16.93
CA ARG A 284 -25.06 23.98 15.90
C ARG A 284 -26.39 23.50 15.34
N SER A 285 -27.46 24.16 15.77
CA SER A 285 -28.80 24.00 15.25
C SER A 285 -28.78 24.25 13.74
N ILE A 286 -28.88 23.18 12.95
CA ILE A 286 -29.27 23.30 11.55
C ILE A 286 -30.76 23.63 11.58
N GLN A 287 -31.09 24.91 11.43
CA GLN A 287 -32.47 25.34 11.18
C GLN A 287 -32.87 24.84 9.79
N GLN A 288 -33.74 23.83 9.76
CA GLN A 288 -34.47 23.44 8.57
C GLN A 288 -35.58 24.46 8.30
N GLY A 289 -35.63 24.96 7.06
CA GLY A 289 -36.86 25.35 6.36
C GLY A 289 -37.53 26.65 6.79
N GLY A 290 -37.21 27.74 6.08
CA GLY A 290 -38.00 28.98 6.09
C GLY A 290 -37.93 29.69 4.73
N ASP A 291 -38.94 29.44 3.90
CA ASP A 291 -39.49 30.29 2.84
C ASP A 291 -38.57 30.76 1.68
N VAL A 292 -38.65 30.05 0.54
CA VAL A 292 -38.08 30.47 -0.75
C VAL A 292 -39.14 31.23 -1.55
N ARG A 293 -39.58 32.38 -1.04
CA ARG A 293 -40.26 33.42 -1.85
C ARG A 293 -39.89 34.79 -1.29
N GLY A 294 -38.96 35.45 -1.96
CA GLY A 294 -38.64 36.86 -1.69
C GLY A 294 -37.17 37.13 -1.41
N ARG A 295 -36.27 36.78 -2.32
CA ARG A 295 -34.91 37.35 -2.33
C ARG A 295 -34.23 37.35 -3.69
N ALA A 296 -35.01 37.62 -4.74
CA ALA A 296 -34.55 37.77 -6.12
C ALA A 296 -34.14 39.22 -6.50
N ALA A 297 -33.79 40.10 -5.54
CA ALA A 297 -33.59 41.53 -5.86
C ALA A 297 -32.44 42.25 -5.12
N ALA A 298 -31.42 41.55 -4.62
CA ALA A 298 -30.31 42.24 -3.93
C ALA A 298 -28.91 41.59 -4.10
N LEU A 299 -28.65 40.91 -5.22
CA LEU A 299 -27.32 40.42 -5.60
C LEU A 299 -27.11 40.58 -7.12
N GLN A 300 -27.36 41.80 -7.60
CA GLN A 300 -27.06 42.23 -8.98
C GLN A 300 -26.31 43.57 -8.94
N THR A 301 -25.21 43.65 -8.18
CA THR A 301 -24.30 44.81 -8.29
C THR A 301 -22.85 44.59 -7.86
N GLN A 302 -22.36 43.35 -7.72
CA GLN A 302 -20.93 43.12 -7.35
C GLN A 302 -20.23 41.98 -8.09
N ASN A 303 -20.69 41.58 -9.28
CA ASN A 303 -19.93 40.70 -10.18
C ASN A 303 -19.82 41.32 -11.59
N ARG A 304 -19.17 42.49 -11.65
CA ARG A 304 -18.77 43.13 -12.90
C ARG A 304 -17.34 43.68 -12.77
N ALA A 305 -16.37 42.79 -12.54
CA ALA A 305 -14.96 43.00 -12.88
C ALA A 305 -14.18 41.68 -12.79
N ALA A 306 -13.46 41.35 -13.87
CA ALA A 306 -12.35 40.40 -13.95
C ALA A 306 -12.64 38.88 -14.03
N ILE A 307 -13.24 38.44 -15.15
CA ILE A 307 -12.77 37.23 -15.87
C ILE A 307 -12.78 37.56 -17.37
N GLY A 308 -11.60 37.63 -17.98
CA GLY A 308 -11.41 37.73 -19.43
C GLY A 308 -10.39 36.67 -19.85
N TYR A 309 -10.89 35.59 -20.45
CA TYR A 309 -10.10 34.58 -21.17
C TYR A 309 -9.69 35.16 -22.53
N GLU A 310 -8.39 35.19 -22.85
CA GLU A 310 -7.93 35.36 -24.24
C GLU A 310 -7.52 33.98 -24.79
N GLN A 311 -8.38 33.47 -25.66
CA GLN A 311 -8.08 32.39 -26.60
C GLN A 311 -7.50 33.03 -27.87
N HIS A 312 -6.30 32.60 -28.25
CA HIS A 312 -5.71 32.93 -29.53
C HIS A 312 -6.43 32.19 -30.66
N THR A 313 -7.09 32.93 -31.55
CA THR A 313 -7.45 32.48 -32.89
C THR A 313 -6.96 33.48 -33.93
N ASN A 314 -6.23 32.96 -34.93
CA ASN A 314 -5.69 33.66 -36.08
C ASN A 314 -6.76 34.41 -36.91
N PRO A 315 -6.43 35.56 -37.49
CA PRO A 315 -7.12 36.08 -38.66
C PRO A 315 -6.31 35.84 -39.94
N SER A 316 -6.92 35.16 -40.91
CA SER A 316 -6.52 35.24 -42.32
C SER A 316 -6.99 36.56 -42.93
N THR A 317 -6.07 37.32 -43.51
CA THR A 317 -6.37 38.26 -44.59
C THR A 317 -5.76 37.77 -45.90
N ARG A 318 -6.47 38.09 -46.97
CA ARG A 318 -6.33 37.61 -48.34
C ARG A 318 -5.52 38.63 -49.15
N ASN A 319 -4.69 38.12 -50.06
CA ASN A 319 -4.06 38.74 -51.24
C ASN A 319 -3.11 39.94 -51.04
N ASP A 320 -1.84 39.79 -51.44
CA ASP A 320 -1.42 40.14 -52.81
C ASP A 320 0.05 39.76 -53.11
N ARG A 321 0.25 39.25 -54.33
CA ARG A 321 1.43 39.37 -55.23
C ARG A 321 2.81 38.86 -54.79
N GLY A 322 3.35 37.98 -55.63
CA GLY A 322 4.73 38.18 -56.13
C GLY A 322 5.67 36.97 -56.05
N SER A 323 5.65 36.17 -57.12
CA SER A 323 6.85 35.78 -57.88
C SER A 323 7.92 34.88 -57.25
N ASN A 324 8.17 33.75 -57.95
CA ASN A 324 9.48 33.16 -58.31
C ASN A 324 10.52 32.88 -57.22
N ALA A 325 11.35 31.85 -57.26
CA ALA A 325 11.50 30.68 -58.09
C ALA A 325 12.57 29.83 -57.38
N SER A 326 12.39 28.52 -57.45
CA SER A 326 13.43 27.55 -57.79
C SER A 326 14.65 27.32 -56.88
N ASN A 327 14.75 26.04 -56.53
CA ASN A 327 15.90 25.15 -56.76
C ASN A 327 17.06 25.06 -55.76
N ARG A 328 17.32 23.77 -55.46
CA ARG A 328 18.61 23.07 -55.31
C ARG A 328 19.31 23.09 -53.94
N SER A 329 19.32 21.90 -53.33
CA SER A 329 20.48 21.36 -52.58
C SER A 329 21.72 21.29 -53.49
N PRO A 330 22.98 21.29 -52.98
CA PRO A 330 23.57 20.06 -52.38
C PRO A 330 24.71 20.22 -51.33
N VAL A 331 24.93 19.15 -50.55
CA VAL A 331 26.20 18.47 -50.15
C VAL A 331 27.52 19.28 -49.97
N ARG A 332 28.19 19.14 -48.81
CA ARG A 332 29.60 18.62 -48.60
C ARG A 332 30.09 18.82 -47.14
N GLY A 333 30.91 17.88 -46.64
CA GLY A 333 31.53 17.85 -45.30
C GLY A 333 32.91 18.55 -45.18
N PRO A 334 33.92 17.96 -44.51
CA PRO A 334 34.34 18.29 -43.12
C PRO A 334 35.84 18.68 -42.95
N LEU A 335 36.24 19.26 -41.81
CA LEU A 335 37.63 19.44 -41.31
C LEU A 335 37.60 19.46 -39.75
N ARG A 336 38.24 18.60 -38.94
CA ARG A 336 39.66 18.27 -38.61
C ARG A 336 40.52 19.39 -37.98
N GLY A 337 41.09 19.07 -36.81
CA GLY A 337 42.29 19.64 -36.15
C GLY A 337 42.08 19.76 -34.62
N SER A 338 42.74 19.09 -33.64
CA SER A 338 44.08 18.53 -33.37
C SER A 338 44.97 19.42 -32.47
N HIS A 339 45.61 18.77 -31.46
CA HIS A 339 46.69 19.19 -30.53
C HIS A 339 46.26 19.90 -29.23
N ARG A 340 46.59 19.51 -27.98
CA ARG A 340 47.56 18.63 -27.24
C ARG A 340 48.60 19.45 -26.43
N ALA A 341 48.73 19.09 -25.13
CA ALA A 341 49.82 19.31 -24.15
C ALA A 341 49.91 20.74 -23.55
N THR A 342 50.32 21.00 -22.29
CA THR A 342 51.24 20.37 -21.30
C THR A 342 50.82 20.78 -19.86
N GLU A 343 50.91 19.89 -18.86
CA GLU A 343 51.82 19.94 -17.67
C GLU A 343 51.80 21.23 -16.83
N GLU A 344 51.30 21.15 -15.60
CA GLU A 344 52.09 21.16 -14.33
C GLU A 344 51.27 20.50 -13.21
#